data_AF-A0A200R425-F1
#
_entry.id   AF-A0A200R425-F1
#
_cell.length_a   1.000
_cell.length_b   1.000
_cell.length_c   1.000
_cell.angle_alpha   90.00
_cell.angle_beta   90.00
_cell.angle_gamma   90.00
#
_symmetry.space_group_name_H-M   'P 1'
#
loop_
_entity.id
_entity.type
_entity.pdbx_description
1 polymer ?
#
loop_
_entity_poly.entity_id
_entity_poly.type
_entity_poly.pdbx_seq_one_letter_code
_entity_poly.pdbx_strand_id
1 'polypeptide(L)'
;MNESLDSGFDINELVREAQNRWLKPAEVLFILQNRENHWFVEAVPQEPQSGSLLLYNKRVIKFFRKDGHIWRKKKSGRTVGEGHERLKVGKVEALNCYYAQGEQNPNFRRRIYWMLDPTVNSTREQYSW
;
A
#
# COMPACT_ATOMS: atom_id res chain seq x y z
N MET A 1 -16.83 25.99 6.32
CA MET A 1 -16.64 25.04 7.44
C MET A 1 -16.31 23.70 6.81
N ASN A 2 -15.08 23.24 6.99
CA ASN A 2 -14.62 21.97 6.44
C ASN A 2 -15.28 20.86 7.26
N GLU A 3 -16.28 20.17 6.68
CA GLU A 3 -16.77 18.92 7.25
C GLU A 3 -15.63 17.91 7.15
N SER A 4 -14.92 17.69 8.24
CA SER A 4 -14.17 16.46 8.43
C SER A 4 -15.19 15.33 8.36
N LEU A 5 -15.30 14.68 7.20
CA LEU A 5 -15.98 13.39 7.08
C LEU A 5 -15.31 12.47 8.08
N ASP A 6 -15.95 12.29 9.23
CA ASP A 6 -15.65 11.22 10.14
C ASP A 6 -15.93 9.93 9.36
N SER A 7 -14.88 9.38 8.77
CA SER A 7 -14.97 8.29 7.81
C SER A 7 -15.54 6.99 8.41
N GLY A 8 -15.81 6.99 9.71
CA GLY A 8 -16.33 5.85 10.47
C GLY A 8 -15.30 4.74 10.67
N PHE A 9 -14.04 4.95 10.29
CA PHE A 9 -12.97 3.98 10.42
C PHE A 9 -12.17 4.21 11.71
N ASP A 10 -11.92 3.14 12.46
CA ASP A 10 -10.99 3.11 13.59
C ASP A 10 -9.70 2.37 13.18
N ILE A 11 -8.54 2.98 13.43
CA ILE A 11 -7.25 2.40 13.01
C ILE A 11 -6.96 1.06 13.68
N ASN A 12 -7.33 0.89 14.96
CA ASN A 12 -7.08 -0.36 15.68
C ASN A 12 -7.97 -1.48 15.13
N GLU A 13 -9.20 -1.16 14.74
CA GLU A 13 -10.05 -2.08 14.01
C GLU A 13 -9.46 -2.46 12.66
N LEU A 14 -8.96 -1.49 11.87
CA LEU A 14 -8.31 -1.78 10.59
C LEU A 14 -7.06 -2.67 10.74
N VAL A 15 -6.27 -2.49 11.80
CA VAL A 15 -5.14 -3.37 12.11
C VAL A 15 -5.60 -4.80 12.41
N ARG A 16 -6.71 -4.97 13.15
CA ARG A 16 -7.31 -6.30 13.40
C ARG A 16 -7.88 -6.91 12.11
N GLU A 17 -8.57 -6.13 11.30
CA GLU A 17 -9.13 -6.58 10.03
C GLU A 17 -8.06 -7.04 9.05
N ALA A 18 -6.91 -6.36 9.02
CA ALA A 18 -5.78 -6.73 8.16
C ALA A 18 -5.21 -8.12 8.46
N GLN A 19 -5.36 -8.61 9.69
CA GLN A 19 -4.98 -9.99 10.04
C GLN A 19 -5.86 -11.05 9.37
N ASN A 20 -7.10 -10.68 9.03
CA ASN A 20 -8.13 -11.62 8.58
C ASN A 20 -8.47 -11.46 7.10
N ARG A 21 -8.32 -10.25 6.54
CA ARG A 21 -8.64 -9.94 5.14
C ARG A 21 -7.83 -8.78 4.59
N TRP A 22 -7.91 -8.61 3.27
CA TRP A 22 -7.45 -7.40 2.63
C TRP A 22 -8.33 -6.21 3.01
N LEU A 23 -7.68 -5.09 3.33
CA LEU A 23 -8.36 -3.81 3.48
C LEU A 23 -8.90 -3.33 2.13
N LYS A 24 -10.10 -2.73 2.17
CA LYS A 24 -10.78 -2.09 1.04
C LYS A 24 -10.08 -0.78 0.68
N PRO A 25 -10.21 -0.27 -0.55
CA PRO A 25 -9.57 0.98 -0.97
C PRO A 25 -9.89 2.18 -0.06
N ALA A 26 -11.13 2.30 0.41
CA ALA A 26 -11.52 3.40 1.31
C ALA A 26 -10.80 3.33 2.67
N GLU A 27 -10.64 2.12 3.23
CA GLU A 27 -9.93 1.87 4.48
C GLU A 27 -8.43 2.20 4.34
N VAL A 28 -7.82 1.80 3.21
CA VAL A 28 -6.42 2.13 2.91
C VAL A 28 -6.23 3.64 2.73
N LEU A 29 -7.14 4.30 2.01
CA LEU A 29 -7.08 5.75 1.81
C LEU A 29 -7.15 6.49 3.15
N PHE A 30 -8.04 6.06 4.05
CA PHE A 30 -8.14 6.61 5.39
C PHE A 30 -6.81 6.51 6.16
N ILE A 31 -6.15 5.35 6.15
CA ILE A 31 -4.83 5.16 6.81
C ILE A 31 -3.79 6.14 6.23
N LEU A 32 -3.74 6.30 4.91
CA LEU A 32 -2.75 7.15 4.24
C LEU A 32 -3.00 8.65 4.47
N GLN A 33 -4.28 9.05 4.59
CA GLN A 33 -4.67 10.42 4.89
C GLN A 33 -4.37 10.82 6.33
N ASN A 34 -4.38 9.88 7.27
CA ASN A 34 -4.14 10.11 8.70
C ASN A 34 -2.73 9.68 9.16
N ARG A 35 -1.79 9.54 8.21
CA ARG A 35 -0.43 8.99 8.43
C ARG A 35 0.37 9.69 9.54
N GLU A 36 0.14 10.96 9.78
CA GLU A 36 0.77 11.75 10.85
C GLU A 36 0.39 11.27 12.26
N ASN A 37 -0.74 10.58 12.39
CA ASN A 37 -1.22 9.99 13.65
C ASN A 37 -0.79 8.53 13.80
N HIS A 38 0.08 8.03 12.92
CA HIS A 38 0.39 6.61 12.81
C HIS A 38 1.88 6.32 12.92
N TRP A 39 2.17 5.07 13.26
CA TRP A 39 3.52 4.56 13.45
C TRP A 39 4.18 4.29 12.09
N PHE A 40 5.19 5.09 11.77
CA PHE A 40 6.08 4.76 10.66
C PHE A 40 7.06 3.67 11.08
N VAL A 41 7.34 2.74 10.16
CA VAL A 41 8.41 1.77 10.38
C VAL A 41 9.74 2.42 10.00
N GLU A 42 10.72 2.33 10.91
CA GLU A 42 12.05 2.92 10.73
C GLU A 42 12.95 2.12 9.78
N ALA A 43 12.64 0.84 9.56
CA ALA A 43 13.38 -0.05 8.66
C ALA A 43 12.45 -1.06 7.97
N VAL A 44 12.90 -1.68 6.89
CA VAL A 44 12.12 -2.74 6.20
C VAL A 44 12.25 -4.04 7.00
N PRO A 45 11.18 -4.55 7.63
CA PRO A 45 11.23 -5.84 8.30
C PRO A 45 11.54 -6.95 7.31
N GLN A 46 12.29 -7.95 7.75
CA GLN A 46 12.59 -9.14 6.95
C GLN A 46 11.47 -10.16 7.12
N GLU A 47 10.96 -10.62 5.99
CA GLU A 47 9.88 -11.60 5.86
C GLU A 47 8.68 -11.29 6.77
N PRO A 48 8.06 -10.10 6.67
CA PRO A 48 6.93 -9.72 7.50
C PRO A 48 5.80 -10.76 7.40
N GLN A 49 5.18 -11.06 8.54
CA GLN A 49 4.11 -12.04 8.62
C GLN A 49 2.86 -11.60 7.84
N SER A 50 2.01 -12.57 7.46
CA SER A 50 0.70 -12.28 6.87
C SER A 50 -0.10 -11.33 7.76
N GLY A 51 -0.83 -10.40 7.14
CA GLY A 51 -1.62 -9.38 7.84
C GLY A 51 -0.84 -8.18 8.38
N SER A 52 0.49 -8.17 8.24
CA SER A 52 1.30 -7.00 8.60
C SER A 52 0.88 -5.77 7.78
N LEU A 53 0.56 -4.67 8.47
CA LEU A 53 0.42 -3.34 7.88
C LEU A 53 1.70 -2.57 8.14
N LEU A 54 2.33 -1.99 7.12
CA LEU A 54 3.61 -1.28 7.28
C LEU A 54 3.53 0.05 6.55
N LEU A 55 3.72 1.13 7.30
CA LEU A 55 3.70 2.49 6.76
C LEU A 55 5.13 3.01 6.66
N TYR A 56 5.54 3.33 5.42
CA TYR A 56 6.89 3.81 5.14
C TYR A 56 6.86 5.26 4.67
N ASN A 57 7.83 6.05 5.15
CA ASN A 57 8.22 7.26 4.44
C ASN A 57 9.17 6.87 3.30
N LYS A 58 8.65 6.80 2.07
CA LYS A 58 9.42 6.43 0.86
C LYS A 58 10.59 7.36 0.56
N ARG A 59 10.57 8.61 1.04
CA ARG A 59 11.71 9.53 0.89
C ARG A 59 12.92 9.07 1.71
N VAL A 60 12.66 8.38 2.83
CA VAL A 60 13.67 7.83 3.74
C VAL A 60 13.99 6.38 3.36
N ILE A 61 12.98 5.53 3.25
CA ILE A 61 13.14 4.08 3.00
C ILE A 61 13.02 3.76 1.52
N LYS A 62 14.07 4.04 0.72
CA LYS A 62 14.04 3.87 -0.75
C LYS A 62 13.83 2.44 -1.23
N PHE A 63 14.24 1.45 -0.44
CA PHE A 63 14.19 0.02 -0.80
C PHE A 63 13.11 -0.75 -0.04
N PHE A 64 11.97 -0.11 0.27
CA PHE A 64 10.83 -0.70 1.00
C PHE A 64 10.27 -2.01 0.41
N ARG A 65 10.59 -2.33 -0.86
CA ARG A 65 10.21 -3.59 -1.52
C ARG A 65 11.14 -4.77 -1.23
N LYS A 66 12.32 -4.54 -0.63
CA LYS A 66 13.30 -5.56 -0.26
C LYS A 66 13.02 -6.09 1.14
N ASP A 67 11.91 -6.79 1.27
CA ASP A 67 11.35 -7.31 2.52
C ASP A 67 11.71 -8.78 2.79
N GLY A 68 12.78 -9.30 2.18
CA GLY A 68 13.24 -10.67 2.38
C GLY A 68 12.43 -11.76 1.66
N HIS A 69 11.15 -11.53 1.37
CA HIS A 69 10.29 -12.49 0.69
C HIS A 69 10.73 -12.77 -0.75
N ILE A 70 10.61 -14.02 -1.18
CA ILE A 70 10.85 -14.43 -2.58
C ILE A 70 9.54 -14.26 -3.36
N TRP A 71 9.50 -13.19 -4.15
CA TRP A 71 8.36 -12.86 -4.99
C TRP A 71 8.44 -13.52 -6.37
N ARG A 72 7.28 -13.91 -6.88
CA ARG A 72 7.12 -14.53 -8.18
C ARG A 72 7.75 -13.67 -9.28
N LYS A 73 8.61 -14.25 -10.09
CA LYS A 73 9.24 -13.52 -11.21
C LYS A 73 8.39 -13.54 -12.48
N LYS A 74 8.60 -12.54 -13.35
CA LYS A 74 8.08 -12.56 -14.73
C LYS A 74 8.62 -13.78 -15.47
N LYS A 75 7.96 -14.20 -16.56
CA LYS A 75 8.40 -15.33 -17.40
C LYS A 75 9.87 -15.23 -17.86
N SER A 76 10.39 -14.01 -18.02
CA SER A 76 11.79 -13.77 -18.39
C SER A 76 12.80 -13.97 -17.25
N GLY A 77 12.36 -14.26 -16.02
CA GLY A 77 13.21 -14.58 -14.86
C GLY A 77 13.99 -13.40 -14.26
N ARG A 78 13.95 -12.21 -14.86
CA ARG A 78 14.81 -11.07 -14.44
C ARG A 78 14.20 -10.17 -13.37
N THR A 79 12.88 -10.02 -13.35
CA THR A 79 12.19 -9.05 -12.48
C THR A 79 10.99 -9.68 -11.82
N VAL A 80 10.60 -9.14 -10.65
CA VAL A 80 9.36 -9.53 -9.97
C VAL A 80 8.17 -9.26 -10.89
N GLY A 81 7.25 -10.22 -10.96
CA GLY A 81 5.97 -10.11 -11.64
C GLY A 81 4.98 -9.30 -10.82
N GLU A 82 5.26 -8.02 -10.64
CA GLU A 82 4.39 -7.07 -9.94
C GLU A 82 3.36 -6.48 -10.90
N GLY A 83 2.07 -6.58 -10.56
CA GLY A 83 0.96 -5.92 -11.26
C GLY A 83 0.70 -4.53 -10.68
N HIS A 84 0.33 -3.57 -11.52
CA HIS A 84 0.12 -2.18 -11.15
C HIS A 84 -1.31 -1.75 -11.50
N GLU A 85 -2.06 -1.29 -10.52
CA GLU A 85 -3.48 -0.91 -10.67
C GLU A 85 -3.74 0.46 -10.05
N ARG A 86 -4.73 1.19 -10.58
CA ARG A 86 -5.32 2.37 -9.94
C ARG A 86 -6.66 1.98 -9.34
N LEU A 87 -6.85 2.26 -8.05
CA LEU A 87 -8.05 1.90 -7.31
C LEU A 87 -8.92 3.13 -7.08
N LYS A 88 -10.23 2.91 -7.21
CA LYS A 88 -11.24 3.93 -6.94
C LYS A 88 -11.73 3.88 -5.51
N VAL A 89 -11.99 5.05 -4.93
CA VAL A 89 -12.79 5.22 -3.72
C VAL A 89 -14.03 6.01 -4.13
N GLY A 90 -15.20 5.39 -3.97
CA GLY A 90 -16.41 5.88 -4.64
C GLY A 90 -16.24 5.87 -6.17
N LYS A 91 -16.34 7.04 -6.79
CA LYS A 91 -16.25 7.20 -8.26
C LYS A 91 -14.89 7.73 -8.74
N VAL A 92 -13.97 8.05 -7.84
CA VAL A 92 -12.72 8.77 -8.13
C VAL A 92 -11.52 7.83 -7.95
N GLU A 93 -10.57 7.85 -8.88
CA GLU A 93 -9.28 7.17 -8.69
C GLU A 93 -8.51 7.85 -7.54
N ALA A 94 -8.18 7.10 -6.49
CA ALA A 94 -7.59 7.66 -5.28
C ALA A 94 -6.26 7.03 -4.88
N LEU A 95 -5.98 5.78 -5.32
CA LEU A 95 -4.80 5.04 -4.91
C LEU A 95 -4.12 4.40 -6.11
N ASN A 96 -2.79 4.37 -6.12
CA ASN A 96 -2.05 3.34 -6.83
C ASN A 96 -1.93 2.09 -5.95
N CYS A 97 -1.94 0.92 -6.56
CA CYS A 97 -1.76 -0.36 -5.90
C CYS A 97 -0.80 -1.22 -6.71
N TYR A 98 0.33 -1.56 -6.11
CA TYR A 98 1.24 -2.59 -6.62
C TYR A 98 0.91 -3.91 -5.95
N TYR A 99 0.88 -4.98 -6.73
CA TYR A 99 0.45 -6.29 -6.29
C TYR A 99 1.50 -7.35 -6.68
N ALA A 100 2.00 -8.10 -5.70
CA ALA A 100 2.96 -9.18 -5.91
C ALA A 100 2.44 -10.50 -5.28
N GLN A 101 2.78 -11.62 -5.92
CA GLN A 101 2.47 -12.97 -5.46
C GLN A 101 3.78 -13.66 -5.03
N GLY A 102 3.76 -14.41 -3.93
CA GLY A 102 4.92 -15.20 -3.50
C GLY A 102 5.27 -16.29 -4.52
N GLU A 103 6.56 -16.63 -4.63
CA GLU A 103 7.02 -17.68 -5.55
C GLU A 103 6.61 -19.06 -5.03
N GLN A 104 6.86 -19.36 -3.74
CA GLN A 104 6.59 -20.66 -3.14
C GLN A 104 5.10 -20.88 -2.81
N ASN A 105 4.43 -19.83 -2.33
CA ASN A 105 3.03 -19.90 -1.94
C ASN A 105 2.19 -18.89 -2.76
N PRO A 106 1.36 -19.34 -3.72
CA PRO A 106 0.55 -18.44 -4.55
C PRO A 106 -0.58 -17.73 -3.77
N ASN A 107 -0.90 -18.19 -2.56
CA ASN A 107 -1.84 -17.54 -1.66
C ASN A 107 -1.16 -16.46 -0.81
N PHE A 108 0.17 -16.48 -0.69
CA PHE A 108 0.93 -15.42 -0.07
C PHE A 108 1.12 -14.26 -1.05
N ARG A 109 0.71 -13.06 -0.64
CA ARG A 109 0.56 -11.91 -1.54
C ARG A 109 0.89 -10.62 -0.79
N ARG A 110 1.41 -9.63 -1.49
CA ARG A 110 1.67 -8.29 -0.98
C ARG A 110 0.94 -7.25 -1.83
N ARG A 111 0.35 -6.25 -1.18
CA ARG A 111 -0.08 -5.02 -1.83
C ARG A 111 0.64 -3.82 -1.23
N ILE A 112 1.03 -2.89 -2.09
CA ILE A 112 1.68 -1.64 -1.70
C ILE A 112 0.84 -0.51 -2.29
N TYR A 113 0.52 0.48 -1.48
CA TYR A 113 -0.36 1.59 -1.87
C TYR A 113 0.30 2.94 -1.67
N TRP A 114 -0.11 3.93 -2.47
CA TRP A 114 0.08 5.35 -2.20
C TRP A 114 -1.05 6.15 -2.84
N MET A 115 -1.34 7.31 -2.28
CA MET A 115 -2.37 8.21 -2.80
C MET A 115 -1.99 8.73 -4.18
N LEU A 116 -3.00 8.81 -5.06
CA LEU A 116 -2.91 9.64 -6.26
C LEU A 116 -3.02 11.09 -5.82
N ASP A 117 -2.17 11.96 -6.37
CA ASP A 117 -2.26 13.39 -6.09
C ASP A 117 -3.52 13.95 -6.76
N PRO A 118 -4.50 14.50 -6.01
CA PRO A 118 -5.72 15.05 -6.59
C PRO A 118 -5.47 16.29 -7.45
N THR A 119 -4.29 16.93 -7.36
CA THR A 119 -3.92 18.10 -8.14
C THR A 119 -3.25 17.77 -9.48
N VAL A 120 -2.80 16.52 -9.68
CA VAL A 120 -2.03 16.13 -10.86
C VAL A 120 -2.94 15.51 -11.92
N ASN A 121 -3.77 16.36 -12.54
CA ASN A 121 -4.35 16.08 -13.85
C ASN A 121 -3.36 16.49 -14.96
N SER A 122 -2.18 15.88 -15.04
CA SER A 122 -1.34 15.98 -16.25
C SER A 122 -0.18 14.99 -16.23
N THR A 123 -0.06 14.24 -17.31
CA THR A 123 1.16 13.59 -17.78
C THR A 123 2.37 14.54 -17.76
N ARG A 124 3.17 14.55 -16.67
CA ARG A 124 4.65 14.67 -16.72
C ARG A 124 5.44 14.67 -15.41
N GLU A 125 4.83 14.53 -14.23
CA GLU A 125 5.61 14.47 -12.97
C GLU A 125 5.23 13.26 -12.12
N GLN A 126 5.81 12.10 -12.45
CA GLN A 126 5.69 10.86 -11.66
C GLN A 126 6.77 10.72 -10.56
N TYR A 127 7.25 11.83 -10.00
CA TYR A 127 8.21 11.77 -8.90
C TYR A 127 7.82 12.70 -7.77
N SER A 128 7.12 12.17 -6.77
CA SER A 128 7.38 12.36 -5.32
C SER A 128 6.10 12.31 -4.51
N TRP A 129 5.66 11.12 -4.11
CA TRP A 129 5.34 10.73 -2.73
C TRP A 129 5.60 9.22 -2.60
#